data_AF-A0A7C4ERL5-F1
#
_entry.id   AF-A0A7C4ERL5-F1
#
_cell.length_a   1.000
_cell.length_b   1.000
_cell.length_c   1.000
_cell.angle_alpha   90.00
_cell.angle_beta   90.00
_cell.angle_gamma   90.00
#
_symmetry.space_group_name_H-M   'P 1'
#
loop_
_entity.id
_entity.type
_entity.pdbx_description
1 polymer ?
#
loop_
_entity_poly.entity_id
_entity_poly.type
_entity_poly.pdbx_seq_one_letter_code
_entity_poly.pdbx_strand_id
1 'polypeptide(L)' 'MADLVWEGNSKAMFDKMIEASPKPFRAMTEKKLMEAIVNKAAGGTVTEDILIACVQEVTPKPFVGMAMKQLEPLRTKA' A
#
# COMPACT_ATOMS: atom_id res chain seq x y z
N MET A 1 0.73 -8.60 16.35
CA MET A 1 0.92 -7.79 15.14
C MET A 1 1.26 -6.39 15.62
N ALA A 2 2.31 -5.76 15.09
CA ALA A 2 2.65 -4.40 15.50
C ALA A 2 1.41 -3.50 15.31
N ASP A 3 1.07 -2.70 16.31
CA ASP A 3 -0.04 -1.74 16.23
C ASP A 3 0.36 -0.62 15.25
N LEU A 4 0.19 -0.89 13.95
CA LEU A 4 0.43 0.10 12.91
C LEU A 4 -0.57 1.24 13.09
N VAL A 5 -0.05 2.45 13.30
CA VAL A 5 -0.88 3.66 13.37
C VAL A 5 -1.06 4.17 11.95
N TRP A 6 -2.26 4.08 11.40
CA TRP A 6 -2.54 4.57 10.05
C TRP A 6 -2.88 6.06 10.07
N GLU A 7 -2.15 6.86 9.30
CA GLU A 7 -2.35 8.31 9.19
C GLU A 7 -2.93 8.70 7.83
N GLY A 8 -3.91 9.62 7.84
CA GLY A 8 -4.55 10.11 6.63
C GLY A 8 -5.30 9.01 5.88
N ASN A 9 -5.18 8.99 4.55
CA ASN A 9 -5.83 7.98 3.71
C ASN A 9 -4.97 6.72 3.50
N SER A 10 -3.86 6.54 4.23
CA SER A 10 -2.98 5.38 4.03
C SER A 10 -3.73 4.05 4.18
N LYS A 11 -4.64 3.92 5.13
CA LYS A 11 -5.46 2.70 5.26
C LYS A 11 -6.35 2.46 4.03
N ALA A 12 -6.99 3.51 3.53
CA ALA A 12 -7.83 3.40 2.33
C ALA A 12 -7.01 3.04 1.08
N MET A 13 -5.79 3.56 0.97
CA MET A 13 -4.86 3.20 -0.11
C MET A 13 -4.44 1.74 -0.04
N PHE A 14 -4.20 1.21 1.17
CA PHE A 14 -3.88 -0.21 1.38
C PHE A 14 -5.02 -1.11 0.91
N ASP A 15 -6.23 -0.84 1.39
CA ASP A 15 -7.43 -1.61 1.04
C ASP A 15 -7.67 -1.55 -0.47
N LYS A 16 -7.53 -0.37 -1.09
CA LYS A 16 -7.68 -0.18 -2.53
C LYS A 16 -6.70 -1.02 -3.34
N MET A 17 -5.46 -1.16 -2.88
CA MET A 17 -4.45 -1.98 -3.56
C MET A 17 -4.77 -3.48 -3.52
N ILE A 18 -5.37 -3.95 -2.43
CA ILE A 18 -5.85 -5.33 -2.32
C ILE A 18 -7.05 -5.54 -3.24
N GLU A 19 -8.01 -4.61 -3.26
CA GLU A 19 -9.18 -4.69 -4.13
C GLU A 19 -8.83 -4.69 -5.62
N ALA A 20 -7.89 -3.80 -6.01
CA ALA A 20 -7.38 -3.66 -7.37
C ALA A 20 -6.55 -4.87 -7.81
N SER A 21 -6.03 -5.65 -6.87
CA SER A 21 -5.30 -6.88 -7.17
C SER A 21 -6.24 -7.98 -7.68
N PRO A 22 -5.83 -8.78 -8.67
CA PRO A 22 -6.63 -9.92 -9.14
C PRO A 22 -6.87 -10.92 -8.01
N LYS A 23 -8.07 -11.52 -7.95
CA LYS A 23 -8.50 -12.45 -6.86
C LYS A 23 -7.43 -13.49 -6.46
N PRO A 24 -6.75 -14.19 -7.38
CA PRO A 24 -5.74 -15.19 -7.02
C PRO A 24 -4.52 -14.59 -6.31
N PHE A 25 -4.22 -13.31 -6.55
CA PHE A 25 -3.05 -12.62 -6.01
C PHE A 25 -3.36 -11.74 -4.80
N ARG A 26 -4.64 -11.49 -4.46
CA ARG A 26 -5.02 -10.60 -3.35
C ARG A 26 -4.34 -10.96 -2.03
N ALA A 27 -4.42 -12.22 -1.62
CA ALA A 27 -3.80 -12.69 -0.39
C ALA A 27 -2.26 -12.54 -0.42
N MET A 28 -1.63 -12.73 -1.58
CA MET A 28 -0.19 -12.51 -1.74
C MET A 28 0.15 -11.02 -1.70
N THR A 29 -0.62 -10.17 -2.37
CA THR A 29 -0.44 -8.71 -2.37
C THR A 29 -0.60 -8.17 -0.96
N GLU A 30 -1.68 -8.53 -0.27
CA GLU A 30 -1.93 -8.13 1.11
C GLU A 30 -0.76 -8.50 2.02
N LYS A 31 -0.32 -9.76 1.97
CA LYS A 31 0.81 -10.23 2.77
C LYS A 31 2.10 -9.46 2.46
N LYS A 32 2.49 -9.35 1.18
CA LYS A 32 3.73 -8.68 0.78
C LYS A 32 3.70 -7.18 1.06
N LEU A 33 2.57 -6.54 0.82
CA LEU A 33 2.39 -5.11 1.05
C LEU A 33 2.42 -4.82 2.55
N MET A 34 1.75 -5.65 3.37
CA MET A 34 1.81 -5.54 4.83
C MET A 34 3.22 -5.76 5.36
N GLU A 35 3.94 -6.78 4.88
CA GLU A 35 5.34 -7.01 5.24
C GLU A 35 6.23 -5.82 4.89
N ALA A 36 6.07 -5.24 3.69
CA ALA A 36 6.79 -4.04 3.28
C ALA A 36 6.46 -2.82 4.16
N ILE A 37 5.18 -2.64 4.52
CA ILE A 37 4.73 -1.55 5.39
C ILE A 37 5.30 -1.72 6.80
N VAL A 38 5.22 -2.90 7.40
CA VAL A 38 5.77 -3.17 8.73
C VAL A 38 7.28 -2.90 8.75
N ASN A 39 7.99 -3.32 7.70
CA ASN A 39 9.43 -3.09 7.59
C ASN A 39 9.78 -1.60 7.43
N LYS A 40 9.02 -0.85 6.62
CA LYS A 40 9.28 0.60 6.41
C LYS A 40 8.81 1.48 7.56
N ALA A 41 7.65 1.18 8.13
CA ALA A 41 7.11 1.91 9.26
C ALA A 41 7.90 1.61 10.54
N ALA A 42 8.62 0.49 10.60
CA ALA A 42 9.40 0.05 11.76
C ALA A 42 8.59 0.05 13.07
N GLY A 43 7.29 -0.29 12.98
CA GLY A 43 6.35 -0.24 14.11
C GLY A 43 5.79 1.15 14.44
N GLY A 44 6.03 2.15 13.58
CA GLY A 44 5.51 3.51 13.70
C GLY A 44 4.26 3.77 12.84
N THR A 45 4.12 5.03 12.45
CA THR A 45 2.97 5.54 11.69
C THR A 45 3.09 5.22 10.19
N VAL A 46 2.03 4.66 9.61
CA VAL A 46 1.89 4.40 8.19
C VAL A 46 1.27 5.63 7.52
N THR A 47 2.08 6.35 6.76
CA THR A 47 1.65 7.51 5.96
C THR A 47 1.37 7.11 4.51
N GLU A 48 0.72 8.00 3.76
CA GLU A 48 0.48 7.81 2.32
C GLU A 48 1.79 7.64 1.53
N ASP A 49 2.86 8.35 1.92
CA ASP A 49 4.17 8.26 1.26
C ASP A 49 4.86 6.91 1.50
N ILE A 50 4.77 6.38 2.73
CA ILE A 50 5.28 5.03 3.04
C ILE A 50 4.56 4.00 2.17
N LEU A 51 3.25 4.14 2.04
CA LEU A 51 2.44 3.19 1.30
C LEU A 51 2.72 3.26 -0.21
N ILE A 52 2.85 4.46 -0.78
CA ILE A 52 3.26 4.64 -2.17
C ILE A 52 4.62 3.97 -2.42
N ALA A 53 5.60 4.19 -1.54
CA ALA A 53 6.90 3.55 -1.65
C ALA A 53 6.80 2.03 -1.58
N CYS A 54 6.03 1.47 -0.65
CA CYS A 54 5.79 0.03 -0.55
C CYS A 54 5.12 -0.52 -1.81
N VAL A 55 4.14 0.18 -2.37
CA VAL A 55 3.44 -0.23 -3.59
C VAL A 55 4.39 -0.25 -4.78
N GLN A 56 5.26 0.75 -4.92
CA GLN A 56 6.28 0.79 -5.98
C GLN A 56 7.31 -0.33 -5.85
N GLU A 57 7.62 -0.78 -4.64
CA GLU A 57 8.56 -1.88 -4.38
C GLU A 57 7.94 -3.27 -4.57
N VAL A 58 6.72 -3.47 -4.08
CA VAL A 58 6.04 -4.77 -4.09
C VAL A 58 5.37 -5.05 -5.43
N THR A 59 4.87 -4.02 -6.10
CA THR A 59 4.16 -4.15 -7.37
C THR A 59 5.19 -4.31 -8.50
N PRO A 60 5.06 -5.33 -9.37
CA PRO A 60 5.94 -5.48 -10.51
C PRO A 60 5.83 -4.27 -11.45
N LYS A 61 6.96 -3.83 -12.03
CA LYS A 61 7.05 -2.64 -12.92
C LYS A 61 5.91 -2.50 -13.95
N PRO A 62 5.45 -3.57 -14.64
CA PRO A 62 4.33 -3.48 -15.59
C PRO A 62 3.01 -2.99 -14.96
N PHE A 63 2.81 -3.23 -13.67
CA PHE A 63 1.57 -2.93 -12.95
C PHE A 63 1.70 -1.69 -12.05
N VAL A 64 2.91 -1.21 -11.76
CA VAL A 64 3.12 -0.02 -10.91
C VAL A 64 2.35 1.18 -11.43
N GLY A 65 2.36 1.45 -12.74
CA GLY A 65 1.61 2.58 -13.30
C GLY A 65 0.09 2.46 -13.10
N MET A 66 -0.45 1.24 -13.15
CA MET A 66 -1.88 1.01 -12.88
C MET A 66 -2.19 1.15 -11.38
N ALA A 67 -1.33 0.62 -10.52
CA ALA A 67 -1.45 0.76 -9.07
C ALA A 67 -1.43 2.23 -8.64
N MET A 68 -0.46 3.00 -9.15
CA MET A 68 -0.35 4.44 -8.86
C MET A 68 -1.60 5.22 -9.28
N LYS A 69 -2.20 4.92 -10.45
CA LYS A 69 -3.47 5.53 -10.86
C LYS A 69 -4.66 5.21 -9.94
N GLN A 70 -4.66 4.05 -9.28
CA GLN A 70 -5.69 3.73 -8.28
C GLN A 70 -5.50 4.51 -6.97
N LEU A 71 -4.26 4.91 -6.70
CA LEU A 71 -3.87 5.63 -5.49
C LEU A 71 -3.94 7.15 -5.62
N GLU A 72 -3.74 7.69 -6.83
CA GLU A 72 -3.90 9.12 -7.14
C GLU A 72 -5.16 9.77 -6.54
N PRO A 73 -6.37 9.23 -6.69
CA PRO A 73 -7.59 9.85 -6.13
C PRO A 73 -7.67 9.77 -4.60
N LEU A 74 -6.86 8.92 -3.95
CA LEU A 74 -6.86 8.74 -2.51
C LEU A 74 -5.78 9.58 -1.82
N ARG A 75 -4.84 10.14 -2.58
CA ARG A 75 -3.75 10.96 -2.05
C ARG A 75 -4.31 12.29 -1.56
N THR A 76 -4.10 12.60 -0.29
CA THR A 76 -4.63 13.83 0.35
C THR A 76 -3.64 14.98 0.33
N LYS A 77 -2.36 14.70 0.09
CA LYS A 77 -1.32 15.71 -0.10
C LYS A 77 -0.94 15.82 -1.59
N ALA A 78 -1.23 17.00 -2.15
CA ALA A 78 -0.84 17.42 -3.51
C ALA A 78 0.67 17.67 -3.61
#